data_AF-A0A936H494-F1
#
_entry.id   AF-A0A936H494-F1
#
_cell.length_a   1.000
_cell.length_b   1.000
_cell.length_c   1.000
_cell.angle_alpha   90.00
_cell.angle_beta   90.00
_cell.angle_gamma   90.00
#
_symmetry.space_group_name_H-M   'P 1'
#
loop_
_entity.id
_entity.type
_entity.pdbx_description
1 polymer ?
#
loop_
_entity_poly.entity_id
_entity_poly.type
_entity_poly.pdbx_seq_one_letter_code
_entity_poly.pdbx_strand_id
1 'polypeptide(L)' 'MKYLYGASVQGIQSFIFETNKLQEIAGASELVDYICTSLFRETTGASFYKDESLLIGAAGNIKTSFENKERCQELGA' A
#
# COMPACT_ATOMS: atom_id res chain seq x y z
N MET A 1 -20.31 -10.16 5.08
CA MET A 1 -20.29 -9.77 3.65
C MET A 1 -18.99 -9.00 3.49
N LYS A 2 -18.13 -9.36 2.53
CA LYS A 2 -16.77 -8.81 2.48
C LYS A 2 -16.66 -7.63 1.52
N TYR A 3 -15.89 -6.64 1.91
CA TYR A 3 -15.57 -5.44 1.14
C TYR A 3 -14.08 -5.42 0.84
N LEU A 4 -13.70 -4.80 -0.27
CA LEU A 4 -12.32 -4.77 -0.75
C LEU A 4 -11.89 -3.31 -0.91
N TYR A 5 -10.88 -2.93 -0.14
CA TYR A 5 -10.12 -1.70 -0.39
C TYR A 5 -8.95 -2.01 -1.31
N GLY A 6 -8.69 -1.11 -2.25
CA GLY A 6 -7.56 -1.21 -3.18
C GLY A 6 -6.91 0.14 -3.37
N ALA A 7 -5.58 0.18 -3.22
CA ALA A 7 -4.76 1.35 -3.52
C ALA A 7 -3.60 0.96 -4.41
N SER A 8 -3.12 1.90 -5.23
CA SER A 8 -1.97 1.70 -6.09
C SER A 8 -1.11 2.96 -6.18
N VAL A 9 0.20 2.78 -6.16
CA VAL A 9 1.19 3.83 -6.37
C VAL A 9 1.24 4.13 -7.88
N GLN A 10 0.84 5.35 -8.24
CA GLN A 10 0.87 5.79 -9.63
C GLN A 10 2.26 6.30 -10.03
N GLY A 11 2.64 6.11 -11.30
CA GLY A 11 3.93 6.58 -11.81
C GLY A 11 5.16 5.82 -11.29
N ILE A 12 4.97 4.64 -10.67
CA ILE A 12 6.03 3.85 -10.03
C ILE A 12 7.26 3.61 -10.93
N GLN A 13 7.06 3.29 -12.21
CA GLN A 13 8.18 3.07 -13.13
C GLN A 13 8.96 4.35 -13.39
N SER A 14 8.27 5.47 -13.60
CA SER A 14 8.91 6.77 -13.81
C SER A 14 9.68 7.22 -12.57
N PHE A 15 9.14 6.97 -11.38
CA PHE A 15 9.82 7.27 -10.12
C PHE A 15 11.09 6.43 -9.92
N ILE A 16 11.00 5.11 -10.09
CA ILE A 16 12.14 4.20 -9.88
C ILE A 16 13.26 4.46 -10.90
N PHE A 17 12.88 4.74 -12.15
CA PHE A 17 13.82 4.92 -13.26
C PHE A 17 14.02 6.38 -13.67
N GLU A 18 13.78 7.33 -12.75
CA GLU A 18 14.10 8.75 -12.96
C GLU A 18 15.62 8.96 -13.16
N THR A 19 16.42 8.00 -12.69
CA THR A 19 17.89 7.98 -12.71
C THR A 19 18.40 6.62 -13.18
N ASN A 20 19.64 6.60 -13.69
CA ASN A 20 20.34 5.37 -14.11
C ASN A 20 21.36 4.87 -13.08
N LYS A 21 21.49 5.55 -11.93
CA LYS A 21 22.39 5.11 -10.86
C LYS A 21 21.74 3.96 -10.09
N LEU A 22 22.40 2.81 -10.10
CA LEU A 22 21.87 1.58 -9.50
C LEU A 22 21.48 1.74 -8.02
N GLN A 23 22.27 2.49 -7.24
CA GLN A 23 21.98 2.74 -5.82
C GLN A 23 20.67 3.53 -5.63
N GLU A 24 20.39 4.52 -6.49
CA GLU A 24 19.18 5.33 -6.41
C GLU A 24 17.95 4.51 -6.86
N ILE A 25 18.08 3.70 -7.92
CA ILE A 25 17.04 2.75 -8.37
C ILE A 25 16.66 1.76 -7.25
N ALA A 26 17.68 1.20 -6.58
CA ALA A 26 17.47 0.26 -5.48
C ALA A 26 16.74 0.94 -4.31
N GLY A 27 17.17 2.14 -3.91
CA GLY A 27 16.51 2.91 -2.85
C GLY A 27 15.08 3.30 -3.18
N ALA A 28 14.81 3.71 -4.43
CA ALA A 28 13.45 4.03 -4.87
C ALA A 28 12.53 2.80 -4.84
N SER A 29 13.05 1.64 -5.24
CA SER A 29 12.30 0.37 -5.18
C SER A 29 11.98 -0.02 -3.74
N GLU A 30 12.95 0.11 -2.82
CA GLU A 30 12.77 -0.15 -1.39
C GLU A 30 11.75 0.81 -0.77
N LEU A 31 11.77 2.09 -1.15
CA LEU A 31 10.78 3.08 -0.68
C LEU A 31 9.36 2.68 -1.09
N VAL A 32 9.17 2.21 -2.32
CA VAL A 32 7.86 1.74 -2.79
C VAL A 32 7.38 0.51 -2.02
N ASP A 33 8.29 -0.42 -1.73
CA ASP A 33 7.97 -1.61 -0.92
C ASP A 33 7.57 -1.22 0.51
N TYR A 34 8.32 -0.31 1.12
CA TYR A 34 8.01 0.27 2.43
C TYR A 34 6.63 0.95 2.45
N ILE A 35 6.28 1.69 1.38
CA ILE A 35 4.95 2.31 1.23
C ILE A 35 3.84 1.23 1.24
N CYS A 36 4.04 0.15 0.47
CA CYS A 36 3.04 -0.92 0.32
C CYS A 36 2.88 -1.80 1.57
N THR A 37 3.83 -1.74 2.48
CA THR A 37 3.89 -2.61 3.66
C THR A 37 3.77 -1.79 4.95
N SER A 38 4.89 -1.30 5.49
CA SER A 38 4.98 -0.69 6.81
C SER A 38 4.27 0.66 6.89
N LEU A 39 4.45 1.54 5.90
CA LEU A 39 3.85 2.88 5.96
C LEU A 39 2.32 2.81 5.89
N PHE A 40 1.77 1.95 5.04
CA PHE A 40 0.31 1.73 4.99
C PHE A 40 -0.22 1.26 6.35
N ARG A 41 0.53 0.38 7.04
CA ARG A 41 0.16 -0.09 8.38
C ARG A 41 0.22 0.97 9.45
N GLU A 42 1.25 1.80 9.41
CA GLU A 42 1.44 2.88 10.36
C GLU A 42 0.38 3.97 10.19
N THR A 43 0.07 4.34 8.94
CA THR A 43 -0.89 5.40 8.61
C THR A 43 -2.33 5.03 8.87
N THR A 44 -2.71 3.76 8.68
CA THR A 44 -4.05 3.27 8.98
C THR A 44 -4.22 2.91 10.46
N GLY A 45 -3.15 2.53 11.15
CA GLY A 45 -3.13 2.32 12.60
C GLY A 45 -3.63 0.94 13.04
N ALA A 46 -3.20 0.49 14.22
CA ALA A 46 -3.42 -0.90 14.68
C ALA A 46 -4.90 -1.29 14.89
N SER A 47 -5.82 -0.33 15.03
CA SER A 47 -7.26 -0.58 15.17
C SER A 47 -7.94 -1.00 13.86
N PHE A 48 -7.31 -0.75 12.72
CA PHE A 48 -7.74 -1.19 11.39
C PHE A 48 -7.37 -2.67 11.17
N TYR A 49 -6.21 -3.11 11.69
CA TYR A 49 -5.70 -4.48 11.54
C TYR A 49 -6.44 -5.61 12.27
N LYS A 50 -7.47 -5.33 13.08
CA LYS A 50 -8.22 -6.38 13.83
C LYS A 50 -9.27 -7.11 12.97
N ASP A 51 -9.81 -6.43 11.95
CA ASP A 51 -10.83 -6.96 11.02
C ASP A 51 -10.29 -7.11 9.57
N GLU A 52 -9.00 -6.87 9.39
CA GLU A 52 -8.34 -6.78 8.08
C GLU A 52 -7.46 -7.99 7.78
N SER A 53 -7.54 -8.47 6.55
CA SER A 53 -6.48 -9.28 5.97
C SER A 53 -5.90 -8.56 4.76
N LEU A 54 -4.62 -8.18 4.88
CA LEU A 54 -3.83 -7.74 3.74
C LEU A 54 -3.74 -8.92 2.76
N LEU A 55 -4.29 -8.72 1.57
CA LEU A 55 -4.29 -9.70 0.48
C LEU A 55 -3.10 -9.47 -0.45
N ILE A 56 -2.78 -8.20 -0.72
CA ILE A 56 -1.66 -7.77 -1.57
C ILE A 56 -1.04 -6.53 -0.93
N GLY A 57 0.28 -6.47 -0.83
CA GLY A 57 1.05 -5.31 -0.38
C GLY A 57 2.42 -5.31 -1.04
N ALA A 58 2.46 -5.28 -2.38
CA ALA A 58 3.67 -5.45 -3.17
C ALA A 58 3.53 -4.80 -4.54
N ALA A 59 4.67 -4.53 -5.21
CA ALA A 59 4.72 -4.00 -6.57
C ALA A 59 3.85 -2.74 -6.76
N GLY A 60 3.85 -1.84 -5.78
CA GLY A 60 3.05 -0.61 -5.81
C GLY A 60 1.55 -0.84 -5.63
N ASN A 61 1.09 -2.01 -5.19
CA ASN A 61 -0.33 -2.33 -5.03
C ASN A 61 -0.64 -2.79 -3.61
N ILE A 62 -1.76 -2.31 -3.08
CA ILE A 62 -2.30 -2.67 -1.77
C ILE A 62 -3.74 -3.15 -1.98
N LYS A 63 -4.07 -4.32 -1.44
CA LYS A 63 -5.44 -4.83 -1.37
C LYS A 63 -5.71 -5.39 0.01
N THR A 64 -6.80 -4.95 0.62
CA THR A 64 -7.18 -5.37 1.98
C THR A 64 -8.67 -5.67 2.01
N SER A 65 -9.05 -6.76 2.66
CA SER A 65 -10.45 -7.13 2.84
C SER A 65 -11.00 -6.72 4.20
N PHE A 66 -12.28 -6.33 4.23
CA PHE A 66 -13.00 -5.81 5.39
C PHE A 66 -14.34 -6.51 5.54
N GLU A 67 -14.79 -6.75 6.78
CA GLU A 67 -16.15 -7.23 7.06
C GLU A 67 -17.19 -6.10 7.15
N ASN A 68 -16.75 -4.88 7.48
CA ASN A 68 -17.61 -3.71 7.62
C ASN A 68 -17.36 -2.71 6.48
N LYS A 69 -18.44 -2.27 5.82
CA LYS A 69 -18.39 -1.31 4.70
C LYS A 69 -17.91 0.07 5.13
N GLU A 70 -18.43 0.59 6.24
CA GLU A 70 -18.11 1.92 6.77
C GLU A 70 -16.60 2.01 7.03
N ARG A 71 -16.05 0.97 7.67
CA ARG A 71 -14.60 0.87 7.92
C ARG A 71 -13.77 0.85 6.65
N CYS A 72 -14.24 0.16 5.61
CA CYS A 72 -13.59 0.15 4.30
C CYS A 72 -13.61 1.53 3.61
N GLN A 73 -14.64 2.34 3.86
CA GLN A 73 -14.79 3.67 3.25
C GLN A 73 -13.94 4.75 3.94
N GLU A 74 -13.65 4.60 5.23
CA GLU A 74 -12.76 5.51 5.99
C GLU A 74 -11.35 5.63 5.39
N LEU A 75 -10.86 4.59 4.70
CA LEU A 75 -9.54 4.59 4.05
C LEU A 75 -9.48 5.38 2.75
N GLY A 76 -10.63 5.70 2.14
CA GLY A 76 -10.70 6.37 0.84
C GLY A 76 -11.15 7.83 0.89
N ALA A 77 -11.34 8.40 2.10
CA ALA A 77 -11.78 9.77 2.35
C ALA A 77 -10.59 10.65 2.78
#